data_AF-A0A949ZL64-F1
#
_entry.id   AF-A0A949ZL64-F1
#
_cell.length_a   1.000
_cell.length_b   1.000
_cell.length_c   1.000
_cell.angle_alpha   90.00
_cell.angle_beta   90.00
_cell.angle_gamma   90.00
#
_symmetry.space_group_name_H-M   'P 1'
#
loop_
_entity.id
_entity.type
_entity.pdbx_description
1 polymer ?
#
loop_
_entity_poly.entity_id
_entity_poly.type
_entity_poly.pdbx_seq_one_letter_code
_entity_poly.pdbx_strand_id
1 'polypeptide(L)'
;MSRTRLIAFPALAAMLLVFVAAHYRPTARASTARRVLYYVDPMHPDYKSSKPGIAPDCGMKLVPVYAAALGAEPDDAASRANESSAHAGVQLSADAQQALGIRMARVEKTSGPQDVRLLGRVVPDETRVYRVNSGAEGFVKDTREDAVGNHVSKDQRLATLYSPEFLTIAGGYLSASERTQQSAALKESSPAGTAGVAGVQNWADRLRTLGMSDFQIREITNNRKVPEDIYVVSPADGFILARSISPGLRFDRFTEFYKIADLSHVWVVADMFGREAQLIRRGSLARVTLPDTGQSFTARVSDSLPEVDPATRSLKLRLEVDNPGFALRPDMFVNVQLPLAMPAGLTVPADAVIDSGAAGRVYVKGPNGVEPREIMTGWRMGDRVQVLSGLREGEEVVSSGTFLVDSEARLHPGSRPAAPRSTSATRQLAMKNAEAKGPKTMSEHAHDMPGMSHMDGSDTDSARRSSQGAPTAGHMDHHKMPGGAQ
;
A
#
# COMPACT_ATOMS: atom_id res chain seq x y z
N MET A 1 -95.21 -39.80 -39.15
CA MET A 1 -94.44 -38.61 -38.71
C MET A 1 -92.97 -38.89 -39.05
N SER A 2 -92.49 -38.45 -40.21
CA SER A 2 -91.58 -37.29 -40.38
C SER A 2 -90.24 -37.47 -39.66
N ARG A 3 -89.04 -37.28 -40.21
CA ARG A 3 -88.52 -36.85 -41.53
C ARG A 3 -87.00 -37.02 -41.45
N THR A 4 -86.39 -37.55 -42.51
CA THR A 4 -85.24 -36.98 -43.23
C THR A 4 -83.98 -36.46 -42.49
N ARG A 5 -82.83 -36.96 -42.99
CA ARG A 5 -81.48 -36.36 -43.11
C ARG A 5 -80.49 -36.58 -41.96
N LEU A 6 -79.49 -37.42 -42.21
CA LEU A 6 -78.08 -37.15 -41.83
C LEU A 6 -77.10 -37.94 -42.73
N ILE A 7 -77.27 -37.76 -44.04
CA ILE A 7 -76.20 -37.98 -45.03
C ILE A 7 -75.37 -36.69 -45.02
N ALA A 8 -74.50 -36.53 -44.03
CA ALA A 8 -73.66 -35.32 -43.89
C ALA A 8 -72.23 -35.61 -43.39
N PHE A 9 -71.83 -36.87 -43.27
CA PHE A 9 -70.46 -37.23 -42.87
C PHE A 9 -69.48 -37.54 -44.01
N PRO A 10 -69.85 -38.10 -45.18
CA PRO A 10 -68.85 -38.33 -46.24
C PRO A 10 -68.48 -37.06 -47.02
N ALA A 11 -69.37 -36.04 -47.04
CA ALA A 11 -69.13 -34.79 -47.75
C ALA A 11 -68.08 -33.91 -47.04
N LEU A 12 -68.02 -33.94 -45.70
CA LEU A 12 -67.06 -33.15 -44.93
C LEU A 12 -65.63 -33.73 -45.04
N ALA A 13 -65.50 -35.06 -45.08
CA ALA A 13 -64.21 -35.74 -45.27
C ALA A 13 -63.64 -35.53 -46.69
N ALA A 14 -64.50 -35.56 -47.71
CA ALA A 14 -64.10 -35.24 -49.09
C ALA A 14 -63.69 -33.78 -49.25
N MET A 15 -64.38 -32.85 -48.57
CA MET A 15 -64.05 -31.42 -48.61
C MET A 15 -62.74 -31.11 -47.86
N LEU A 16 -62.42 -31.84 -46.78
CA LEU A 16 -61.14 -31.71 -46.09
C LEU A 16 -59.96 -32.28 -46.90
N LEU A 17 -60.17 -33.37 -47.63
CA LEU A 17 -59.17 -33.96 -48.53
C LEU A 17 -58.90 -33.05 -49.75
N VAL A 18 -59.92 -32.41 -50.31
CA VAL A 18 -59.76 -31.42 -51.39
C VAL A 18 -59.08 -30.14 -50.87
N PHE A 19 -59.36 -29.71 -49.64
CA PHE A 19 -58.70 -28.56 -49.03
C PHE A 19 -57.21 -28.81 -48.76
N VAL A 20 -56.85 -30.01 -48.27
CA VAL A 20 -55.44 -30.40 -48.06
C VAL A 20 -54.71 -30.58 -49.40
N ALA A 21 -55.35 -31.14 -50.42
CA ALA A 21 -54.78 -31.28 -51.76
C ALA A 21 -54.64 -29.94 -52.52
N ALA A 22 -55.53 -28.97 -52.27
CA ALA A 22 -55.45 -27.63 -52.86
C ALA A 22 -54.39 -26.72 -52.19
N HIS A 23 -54.04 -27.00 -50.92
CA HIS A 23 -53.02 -26.24 -50.17
C HIS A 23 -51.62 -26.90 -50.13
N TYR A 24 -51.48 -28.15 -50.56
CA TYR A 24 -50.19 -28.76 -50.86
C TYR A 24 -49.77 -28.47 -52.31
N ARG A 25 -49.34 -27.23 -52.58
CA ARG A 25 -48.53 -26.98 -53.78
C ARG A 25 -47.10 -27.43 -53.46
N PRO A 26 -46.55 -28.46 -54.13
CA PRO A 26 -45.13 -28.74 -54.00
C PRO A 26 -44.41 -27.57 -54.64
N THR A 27 -43.79 -26.71 -53.82
CA THR A 27 -42.77 -25.80 -54.30
C THR A 27 -41.60 -26.67 -54.76
N ALA A 28 -41.61 -27.00 -56.05
CA ALA A 28 -40.43 -27.47 -56.74
C ALA A 28 -39.34 -26.41 -56.52
N ARG A 29 -38.41 -26.70 -55.60
CA ARG A 29 -37.14 -25.98 -55.52
C ARG A 29 -36.46 -26.23 -56.85
N ALA A 30 -36.57 -25.28 -57.76
CA ALA A 30 -35.64 -25.16 -58.86
C ALA A 30 -34.25 -25.05 -58.23
N SER A 31 -33.47 -26.14 -58.26
CA SER A 31 -32.06 -26.08 -57.94
C SER A 31 -31.43 -25.16 -58.96
N THR A 32 -31.16 -23.92 -58.56
CA THR A 32 -30.23 -23.06 -59.28
C THR A 32 -28.92 -23.85 -59.29
N ALA A 33 -28.60 -24.47 -60.43
CA ALA A 33 -27.43 -25.31 -60.60
C ALA A 33 -26.19 -24.43 -60.45
N ARG A 34 -25.71 -24.29 -59.21
CA ARG A 34 -24.41 -23.66 -58.94
C ARG A 34 -23.36 -24.52 -59.62
N ARG A 35 -22.59 -23.91 -60.54
CA ARG A 35 -21.51 -24.59 -61.27
C ARG A 35 -20.46 -25.06 -60.27
N VAL A 36 -20.33 -26.38 -60.12
CA VAL A 36 -19.28 -27.00 -59.32
C VAL A 36 -17.94 -26.81 -60.06
N LEU A 37 -16.94 -26.26 -59.38
CA LEU A 37 -15.60 -26.09 -59.95
C LEU A 37 -14.78 -27.38 -59.84
N TYR A 38 -14.76 -27.98 -58.64
CA TYR A 38 -14.10 -29.25 -58.34
C TYR A 38 -14.62 -29.79 -57.00
N TYR A 39 -14.30 -31.05 -56.70
CA TYR A 39 -14.63 -31.74 -55.46
C TYR A 39 -13.37 -31.94 -54.62
N VAL A 40 -13.48 -31.80 -53.29
CA VAL A 40 -12.35 -31.91 -52.35
C VAL A 40 -12.67 -32.96 -51.27
N ASP A 41 -11.63 -33.64 -50.78
CA ASP A 41 -11.71 -34.48 -49.58
C ASP A 41 -11.68 -33.60 -48.31
N PRO A 42 -12.70 -33.67 -47.42
CA PRO A 42 -12.73 -32.91 -46.17
C PRO A 42 -11.51 -33.11 -45.26
N MET A 43 -10.82 -34.25 -45.36
CA MET A 43 -9.65 -34.57 -44.51
C MET A 43 -8.31 -34.21 -45.17
N HIS A 44 -8.22 -34.22 -46.50
CA HIS A 44 -7.02 -33.83 -47.25
C HIS A 44 -7.38 -32.77 -48.31
N PRO A 45 -7.33 -31.47 -47.94
CA PRO A 45 -7.76 -30.37 -48.81
C PRO A 45 -6.97 -30.23 -50.12
N ASP A 46 -5.80 -30.86 -50.21
CA ASP A 46 -4.92 -30.82 -51.37
C ASP A 46 -5.40 -31.74 -52.52
N TYR A 47 -6.22 -32.76 -52.23
CA TYR A 47 -6.79 -33.63 -53.25
C TYR A 47 -8.02 -33.00 -53.91
N LYS A 48 -7.93 -32.75 -55.22
CA LYS A 48 -9.00 -32.12 -56.02
C LYS A 48 -9.40 -33.03 -57.18
N SER A 49 -10.68 -33.34 -57.28
CA SER A 49 -11.25 -34.14 -58.37
C SER A 49 -12.25 -33.32 -59.19
N SER A 50 -12.25 -33.50 -60.51
CA SER A 50 -13.26 -32.93 -61.40
C SER A 50 -14.57 -33.74 -61.45
N LYS A 51 -14.58 -34.94 -60.86
CA LYS A 51 -15.73 -35.85 -60.84
C LYS A 51 -16.17 -36.16 -59.40
N PRO A 52 -17.49 -36.28 -59.15
CA PRO A 52 -17.97 -36.78 -57.86
C PRO A 52 -17.51 -38.23 -57.67
N GLY A 53 -17.09 -38.57 -56.46
CA GLY A 53 -16.55 -39.89 -56.17
C GLY A 53 -16.13 -40.05 -54.71
N ILE A 54 -15.54 -41.21 -54.44
CA ILE A 54 -14.88 -41.51 -53.17
C ILE A 54 -13.39 -41.23 -53.35
N ALA A 55 -12.79 -40.56 -52.37
CA ALA A 55 -11.36 -40.26 -52.39
C ALA A 55 -10.54 -41.57 -52.32
N PRO A 56 -9.58 -41.80 -53.23
CA PRO A 56 -8.86 -43.07 -53.34
C PRO A 56 -7.88 -43.34 -52.18
N ASP A 57 -7.57 -42.32 -51.40
CA ASP A 57 -6.65 -42.29 -50.27
C ASP A 57 -7.35 -42.59 -48.92
N CYS A 58 -8.53 -42.01 -48.69
CA CYS A 58 -9.20 -42.09 -47.38
C CYS A 58 -10.60 -42.74 -47.41
N GLY A 59 -11.13 -43.08 -48.59
CA GLY A 59 -12.41 -43.77 -48.73
C GLY A 59 -13.65 -42.91 -48.42
N MET A 60 -13.49 -41.59 -48.27
CA MET A 60 -14.57 -40.65 -47.95
C MET A 60 -15.19 -40.02 -49.20
N LYS A 61 -16.46 -39.62 -49.12
CA LYS A 61 -17.22 -39.03 -50.24
C LYS A 61 -16.80 -37.57 -50.46
N LEU A 62 -16.36 -37.24 -51.68
CA LEU A 62 -15.87 -35.91 -52.03
C LEU A 62 -17.00 -34.87 -52.02
N VAL A 63 -16.70 -33.65 -51.52
CA VAL A 63 -17.66 -32.54 -51.37
C VAL A 63 -17.47 -31.48 -52.46
N PRO A 64 -18.54 -31.01 -53.15
CA PRO A 64 -18.43 -30.03 -54.23
C PRO A 64 -18.13 -28.60 -53.72
N VAL A 65 -17.19 -27.93 -54.39
CA VAL A 65 -16.90 -26.49 -54.20
C VAL A 65 -17.51 -25.69 -55.35
N TYR A 66 -18.30 -24.66 -55.02
CA TYR A 66 -19.04 -23.84 -55.97
C TYR A 66 -18.35 -22.50 -56.24
N ALA A 67 -18.45 -21.99 -57.47
CA ALA A 67 -18.02 -20.63 -57.79
C ALA A 67 -18.95 -19.60 -57.12
N ALA A 68 -18.39 -18.69 -56.32
CA ALA A 68 -19.09 -17.46 -55.92
C ALA A 68 -19.27 -16.56 -57.15
N ALA A 69 -20.46 -15.95 -57.28
CA ALA A 69 -20.89 -15.24 -58.47
C ALA A 69 -19.97 -14.06 -58.83
N LEU A 70 -19.26 -14.17 -59.95
CA LEU A 70 -18.60 -13.08 -60.67
C LEU A 70 -19.55 -12.63 -61.79
N GLY A 71 -20.03 -11.39 -61.72
CA GLY A 71 -20.90 -10.82 -62.73
C GLY A 71 -21.46 -9.44 -62.37
N ALA A 72 -20.60 -8.44 -62.20
CA ALA A 72 -20.90 -7.03 -62.41
C ALA A 72 -19.57 -6.28 -62.67
N GLU A 73 -19.48 -5.63 -63.82
CA GLU A 73 -18.34 -4.85 -64.34
C GLU A 73 -18.03 -3.61 -63.47
N PRO A 74 -16.82 -3.03 -63.59
CA PRO A 74 -16.23 -2.12 -62.62
C PRO A 74 -16.57 -0.67 -62.93
N ASP A 75 -17.19 0.02 -61.98
CA ASP A 75 -16.96 1.45 -61.72
C ASP A 75 -17.61 1.86 -60.38
N ASP A 76 -16.93 2.75 -59.65
CA ASP A 76 -17.39 3.45 -58.44
C ASP A 76 -17.58 2.67 -57.11
N ALA A 77 -16.69 1.71 -56.81
CA ALA A 77 -16.58 1.10 -55.48
C ALA A 77 -15.21 1.30 -54.77
N ALA A 78 -14.30 2.10 -55.34
CA ALA A 78 -12.98 2.35 -54.75
C ALA A 78 -13.00 3.38 -53.59
N SER A 79 -14.13 4.00 -53.29
CA SER A 79 -14.27 5.01 -52.22
C SER A 79 -15.22 4.61 -51.08
N ARG A 80 -15.72 3.36 -51.04
CA ARG A 80 -16.46 2.82 -49.88
C ARG A 80 -15.87 1.52 -49.29
N ALA A 81 -14.77 1.03 -49.84
CA ALA A 81 -14.08 -0.17 -49.33
C ALA A 81 -13.03 0.13 -48.24
N ASN A 82 -12.81 1.40 -47.87
CA ASN A 82 -11.80 1.78 -46.87
C ASN A 82 -12.36 2.23 -45.51
N GLU A 83 -13.65 2.00 -45.24
CA GLU A 83 -14.25 2.27 -43.92
C GLU A 83 -14.83 1.03 -43.22
N SER A 84 -14.99 -0.10 -43.91
CA SER A 84 -15.62 -1.30 -43.34
C SER A 84 -14.66 -2.43 -42.94
N SER A 85 -13.35 -2.25 -43.11
CA SER A 85 -12.33 -3.27 -42.75
C SER A 85 -11.38 -2.85 -41.62
N ALA A 86 -11.70 -1.78 -40.88
CA ALA A 86 -10.90 -1.34 -39.73
C ALA A 86 -11.44 -1.85 -38.38
N HIS A 87 -12.61 -2.49 -38.34
CA HIS A 87 -13.28 -2.90 -37.11
C HIS A 87 -13.13 -4.40 -36.87
N ALA A 88 -12.04 -4.75 -36.20
CA ALA A 88 -11.78 -6.04 -35.59
C ALA A 88 -12.74 -6.28 -34.41
N GLY A 89 -14.05 -6.40 -34.70
CA GLY A 89 -15.11 -6.58 -33.69
C GLY A 89 -15.81 -7.94 -33.80
N VAL A 90 -16.19 -8.50 -32.66
CA VAL A 90 -17.05 -9.68 -32.62
C VAL A 90 -18.48 -9.24 -32.89
N GLN A 91 -19.06 -9.73 -33.99
CA GLN A 91 -20.44 -9.44 -34.36
C GLN A 91 -21.41 -10.28 -33.51
N LEU A 92 -21.85 -9.75 -32.37
CA LEU A 92 -22.98 -10.32 -31.62
C LEU A 92 -24.26 -9.60 -32.02
N SER A 93 -25.27 -10.35 -32.49
CA SER A 93 -26.61 -9.81 -32.74
C SER A 93 -27.28 -9.35 -31.44
N ALA A 94 -28.19 -8.37 -31.52
CA ALA A 94 -28.91 -7.85 -30.35
C ALA A 94 -29.65 -8.96 -29.58
N ASP A 95 -30.22 -9.93 -30.29
CA ASP A 95 -30.89 -11.10 -29.71
C ASP A 95 -29.92 -11.99 -28.92
N ALA A 96 -28.70 -12.20 -29.44
CA ALA A 96 -27.65 -12.96 -28.75
C ALA A 96 -27.14 -12.19 -27.52
N GLN A 97 -26.99 -10.87 -27.60
CA GLN A 97 -26.58 -10.04 -26.46
C GLN A 97 -27.60 -10.13 -25.31
N GLN A 98 -28.89 -10.11 -25.65
CA GLN A 98 -29.97 -10.19 -24.66
C GLN A 98 -30.13 -11.60 -24.09
N ALA A 99 -29.95 -12.65 -24.90
CA ALA A 99 -29.94 -14.05 -24.43
C ALA A 99 -28.75 -14.37 -23.52
N LEU A 100 -27.60 -13.75 -23.75
CA LEU A 100 -26.38 -13.90 -22.94
C LEU A 100 -26.35 -13.00 -21.70
N GLY A 101 -27.36 -12.14 -21.50
CA GLY A 101 -27.45 -11.24 -20.35
C GLY A 101 -26.36 -10.16 -20.33
N ILE A 102 -25.82 -9.79 -21.49
CA ILE A 102 -24.74 -8.81 -21.59
C ILE A 102 -25.28 -7.44 -21.20
N ARG A 103 -24.66 -6.81 -20.20
CA ARG A 103 -24.96 -5.44 -19.80
C ARG A 103 -23.82 -4.53 -20.23
N MET A 104 -24.17 -3.33 -20.68
CA MET A 104 -23.23 -2.28 -20.99
C MET A 104 -23.22 -1.25 -19.86
N ALA A 105 -22.07 -0.63 -19.63
CA ALA A 105 -21.90 0.48 -18.72
C ALA A 105 -21.13 1.60 -19.42
N ARG A 106 -21.46 2.85 -19.09
CA ARG A 106 -20.78 4.01 -19.65
C ARG A 106 -19.46 4.27 -18.91
N VAL A 107 -18.43 4.63 -19.68
CA VAL A 107 -17.17 5.16 -19.15
C VAL A 107 -17.44 6.58 -18.64
N GLU A 108 -17.26 6.77 -17.34
CA GLU A 108 -17.55 8.02 -16.66
C GLU A 108 -16.29 8.57 -16.00
N LYS A 109 -16.13 9.89 -16.02
CA LYS A 109 -15.08 10.56 -15.27
C LYS A 109 -15.56 10.77 -13.84
N THR A 110 -14.97 10.01 -12.92
CA THR A 110 -15.33 10.06 -11.50
C THR A 110 -14.11 10.44 -10.69
N SER A 111 -14.31 11.33 -9.72
CA SER A 111 -13.46 11.48 -8.54
C SER A 111 -14.26 11.02 -7.34
N GLY A 112 -13.61 10.34 -6.39
CA GLY A 112 -14.32 9.86 -5.21
C GLY A 112 -13.38 9.70 -4.01
N PRO A 113 -13.91 9.80 -2.79
CA PRO A 113 -13.20 9.34 -1.62
C PRO A 113 -13.01 7.82 -1.71
N GLN A 114 -11.79 7.37 -1.51
CA GLN A 114 -11.45 5.96 -1.36
C GLN A 114 -10.97 5.71 0.06
N ASP A 115 -11.62 4.79 0.75
CA ASP A 115 -11.20 4.37 2.07
C ASP A 115 -10.05 3.37 1.95
N VAL A 116 -8.85 3.81 2.36
CA VAL A 116 -7.70 2.92 2.50
C VAL A 116 -7.70 2.35 3.91
N ARG A 117 -7.61 1.03 3.99
CA ARG A 117 -7.54 0.29 5.26
C ARG A 117 -6.09 -0.08 5.53
N LEU A 118 -5.57 0.37 6.66
CA LEU A 118 -4.20 0.09 7.11
C LEU A 118 -4.25 -0.58 8.48
N LEU A 119 -3.22 -1.37 8.75
CA LEU A 119 -2.95 -1.88 10.10
C LEU A 119 -2.04 -0.86 10.80
N GLY A 120 -2.50 -0.35 11.94
CA GLY A 120 -1.73 0.55 12.79
C GLY A 120 -1.28 -0.13 14.07
N ARG A 121 -0.16 0.34 14.65
CA ARG A 121 0.28 0.01 16.00
C ARG A 121 0.24 1.26 16.87
N VAL A 122 -0.35 1.14 18.06
CA VAL A 122 -0.38 2.21 19.06
C VAL A 122 1.02 2.34 19.67
N VAL A 123 1.54 3.55 19.69
CA VAL A 123 2.79 3.91 20.34
C VAL A 123 2.53 5.12 21.26
N PRO A 124 3.20 5.20 22.42
CA PRO A 124 3.08 6.39 23.25
C PRO A 124 3.62 7.60 22.49
N ASP A 125 3.04 8.76 22.74
CA ASP A 125 3.60 10.03 22.25
C ASP A 125 5.00 10.22 22.84
N GLU A 126 6.03 10.19 22.00
CA GLU A 126 7.44 10.26 22.44
C GLU A 126 7.75 11.58 23.17
N THR A 127 7.00 12.66 22.89
CA THR A 127 7.15 13.95 23.58
C THR A 127 6.61 13.92 25.01
N ARG A 128 5.84 12.89 25.34
CA ARG A 128 5.20 12.67 26.65
C ARG A 128 5.70 11.40 27.35
N VAL A 129 6.82 10.86 26.89
CA VAL A 129 7.54 9.77 27.56
C VAL A 129 8.65 10.35 28.43
N TYR A 130 8.55 10.12 29.73
CA TYR A 130 9.50 10.54 30.74
C TYR A 130 10.36 9.36 31.17
N ARG A 131 11.68 9.53 31.11
CA ARG A 131 12.64 8.58 31.64
C ARG A 131 13.19 9.11 32.95
N VAL A 132 12.99 8.36 34.02
CA VAL A 132 13.47 8.71 35.34
C VAL A 132 14.79 7.99 35.55
N ASN A 133 15.89 8.74 35.53
CA ASN A 133 17.24 8.19 35.62
C ASN A 133 17.92 8.61 36.93
N SER A 134 18.88 7.81 37.38
CA SER A 134 19.71 8.17 38.53
C SER A 134 20.70 9.28 38.20
N GLY A 135 20.77 10.31 39.04
CA GLY A 135 21.86 11.29 38.98
C GLY A 135 23.09 10.91 39.82
N ALA A 136 22.98 9.91 40.71
CA ALA A 136 24.07 9.44 41.57
C ALA A 136 24.20 7.91 41.54
N GLU A 137 25.18 7.37 42.26
CA GLU A 137 25.27 5.95 42.58
C GLU A 137 24.70 5.67 43.98
N GLY A 138 24.20 4.45 44.21
CA GLY A 138 23.55 4.11 45.47
C GLY A 138 22.84 2.76 45.49
N PHE A 139 21.92 2.61 46.44
CA PHE A 139 21.11 1.41 46.64
C PHE A 139 19.63 1.75 46.74
N VAL A 140 18.78 0.92 46.15
CA VAL A 140 17.33 1.01 46.28
C VAL A 140 16.93 0.43 47.64
N LYS A 141 16.31 1.22 48.49
CA LYS A 141 15.85 0.80 49.82
C LYS A 141 14.50 0.10 49.74
N ASP A 142 13.55 0.72 49.03
CA ASP A 142 12.15 0.26 48.96
C ASP A 142 11.48 0.81 47.70
N THR A 143 10.44 0.13 47.21
CA THR A 143 9.60 0.57 46.08
C THR A 143 8.12 0.49 46.45
N ARG A 144 7.30 1.40 45.92
CA ARG A 144 5.89 1.55 46.30
C ARG A 144 5.01 1.80 45.09
N GLU A 145 3.95 0.99 44.96
CA GLU A 145 2.89 1.17 43.96
C GLU A 145 3.40 1.29 42.51
N ASP A 146 4.58 0.71 42.24
CA ASP A 146 5.37 1.01 41.05
C ASP A 146 5.33 -0.10 39.98
N ALA A 147 4.29 -0.93 39.99
CA ALA A 147 4.13 -2.00 39.01
C ALA A 147 3.92 -1.44 37.59
N VAL A 148 4.45 -2.14 36.59
CA VAL A 148 4.23 -1.81 35.17
C VAL A 148 2.73 -1.85 34.85
N GLY A 149 2.22 -0.80 34.23
CA GLY A 149 0.80 -0.60 33.94
C GLY A 149 0.03 0.15 35.03
N ASN A 150 0.62 0.44 36.18
CA ASN A 150 -0.02 1.30 37.18
C ASN A 150 -0.09 2.75 36.71
N HIS A 151 -1.21 3.40 37.02
CA HIS A 151 -1.35 4.85 36.90
C HIS A 151 -0.64 5.53 38.07
N VAL A 152 0.13 6.57 37.78
CA VAL A 152 0.87 7.38 38.76
C VAL A 152 0.55 8.85 38.56
N SER A 153 0.45 9.58 39.66
CA SER A 153 0.28 11.04 39.64
C SER A 153 1.62 11.77 39.72
N LYS A 154 1.65 13.00 39.22
CA LYS A 154 2.82 13.87 39.37
C LYS A 154 3.23 13.99 40.84
N ASP A 155 4.53 13.93 41.09
CA ASP A 155 5.17 13.94 42.42
C ASP A 155 4.84 12.73 43.32
N GLN A 156 4.10 11.72 42.83
CA GLN A 156 3.90 10.47 43.56
C GLN A 156 5.22 9.74 43.76
N ARG A 157 5.49 9.32 45.00
CA ARG A 157 6.69 8.55 45.36
C ARG A 157 6.59 7.11 44.84
N LEU A 158 7.58 6.72 44.03
CA LEU A 158 7.69 5.39 43.42
C LEU A 158 8.76 4.53 44.11
N ALA A 159 9.87 5.15 44.53
CA ALA A 159 10.96 4.45 45.19
C ALA A 159 11.66 5.32 46.24
N THR A 160 12.39 4.64 47.11
CA THR A 160 13.26 5.24 48.12
C THR A 160 14.68 4.75 47.87
N LEU A 161 15.61 5.68 47.71
CA LEU A 161 17.02 5.43 47.39
C LEU A 161 17.91 5.92 48.53
N TYR A 162 19.03 5.25 48.69
CA TYR A 162 20.13 5.69 49.53
C TYR A 162 21.33 6.01 48.64
N SER A 163 21.91 7.20 48.80
CA SER A 163 23.14 7.60 48.12
C SER A 163 24.00 8.47 49.04
N PRO A 164 25.25 8.07 49.33
CA PRO A 164 26.16 8.85 50.18
C PRO A 164 26.46 10.25 49.63
N GLU A 165 26.48 10.40 48.30
CA GLU A 165 26.76 11.68 47.65
C GLU A 165 25.68 12.72 47.98
N PHE A 166 24.41 12.34 47.92
CA PHE A 166 23.30 13.21 48.26
C PHE A 166 23.36 13.71 49.70
N LEU A 167 23.76 12.88 50.67
CA LEU A 167 23.89 13.29 52.07
C LEU A 167 24.90 14.42 52.22
N THR A 168 26.01 14.32 51.50
CA THR A 168 27.09 15.33 51.52
C THR A 168 26.60 16.66 50.95
N ILE A 169 25.90 16.63 49.81
CA ILE A 169 25.38 17.83 49.15
C ILE A 169 24.21 18.44 49.94
N ALA A 170 23.31 17.62 50.48
CA ALA A 170 22.16 18.06 51.27
C ALA A 170 22.58 18.71 52.60
N GLY A 171 23.61 18.18 53.26
CA GLY A 171 24.22 18.83 54.43
C GLY A 171 24.78 20.22 54.10
N GLY A 172 25.50 20.34 52.97
CA GLY A 172 26.00 21.62 52.48
C GLY A 172 24.89 22.63 52.17
N TYR A 173 23.80 22.18 51.54
CA TYR A 173 22.61 23.00 51.27
C TYR A 173 21.97 23.52 52.56
N LEU A 174 21.73 22.64 53.54
CA LEU A 174 21.13 23.00 54.82
C LEU A 174 21.98 24.02 55.59
N SER A 175 23.30 23.77 55.71
CA SER A 175 24.19 24.72 56.39
C SER A 175 24.31 26.06 55.67
N ALA A 176 24.13 26.11 54.34
CA ALA A 176 24.08 27.36 53.59
C ALA A 176 22.75 28.10 53.76
N SER A 177 21.63 27.37 53.79
CA SER A 177 20.29 27.96 53.94
C SER A 177 20.10 28.54 55.33
N GLU A 178 20.57 27.86 56.38
CA GLU A 178 20.53 28.34 57.77
C GLU A 178 21.32 29.64 57.95
N ARG A 179 22.56 29.72 57.41
CA ARG A 179 23.37 30.95 57.46
C ARG A 179 22.69 32.12 56.78
N THR A 180 22.07 31.89 55.62
CA THR A 180 21.36 32.91 54.86
C THR A 180 20.10 33.39 55.60
N GLN A 181 19.35 32.45 56.22
CA GLN A 181 18.19 32.79 57.05
C GLN A 181 18.60 33.58 58.30
N GLN A 182 19.71 33.22 58.94
CA GLN A 182 20.22 33.93 60.10
C GLN A 182 20.64 35.38 59.75
N SER A 183 21.37 35.58 58.65
CA SER A 183 21.70 36.94 58.18
C SER A 183 20.46 37.77 57.82
N ALA A 184 19.44 37.14 57.24
CA ALA A 184 18.17 37.80 56.93
C ALA A 184 17.38 38.18 58.20
N ALA A 185 17.37 37.31 59.21
CA ALA A 185 16.74 37.58 60.51
C ALA A 185 17.42 38.75 61.25
N LEU A 186 18.73 38.90 61.07
CA LEU A 186 19.53 39.99 61.65
C LEU A 186 19.45 41.31 60.86
N LYS A 187 18.68 41.37 59.76
CA LYS A 187 18.56 42.53 58.85
C LYS A 187 19.91 43.08 58.36
N GLU A 188 20.94 42.23 58.26
CA GLU A 188 22.22 42.62 57.68
C GLU A 188 22.11 42.68 56.15
N SER A 189 21.78 43.85 55.60
CA SER A 189 21.88 44.13 54.17
C SER A 189 23.33 44.38 53.77
N SER A 190 24.16 43.33 53.89
CA SER A 190 25.57 43.33 53.48
C SER A 190 25.76 42.56 52.17
N PRO A 191 26.81 42.84 51.36
CA PRO A 191 27.18 42.03 50.19
C PRO A 191 27.45 40.55 50.52
N ALA A 192 27.63 40.20 51.80
CA ALA A 192 27.65 38.82 52.29
C ALA A 192 26.29 38.09 52.15
N GLY A 193 25.17 38.81 52.23
CA GLY A 193 23.82 38.23 52.11
C GLY A 193 23.47 37.81 50.68
N THR A 194 23.86 38.60 49.67
CA THR A 194 23.69 38.23 48.25
C THR A 194 24.59 37.06 47.85
N ALA A 195 25.83 37.00 48.38
CA ALA A 195 26.71 35.85 48.24
C ALA A 195 26.15 34.58 48.92
N GLY A 196 25.47 34.72 50.06
CA GLY A 196 24.77 33.64 50.75
C GLY A 196 23.64 33.04 49.92
N VAL A 197 22.78 33.89 49.34
CA VAL A 197 21.67 33.46 48.46
C VAL A 197 22.20 32.73 47.21
N ALA A 198 23.26 33.25 46.58
CA ALA A 198 23.91 32.58 45.44
C ALA A 198 24.51 31.22 45.85
N GLY A 199 25.09 31.13 47.05
CA GLY A 199 25.59 29.87 47.61
C GLY A 199 24.47 28.83 47.79
N VAL A 200 23.32 29.22 48.33
CA VAL A 200 22.16 28.34 48.51
C VAL A 200 21.62 27.84 47.15
N GLN A 201 21.54 28.73 46.17
CA GLN A 201 21.11 28.37 44.81
C GLN A 201 22.06 27.36 44.16
N ASN A 202 23.37 27.57 44.27
CA ASN A 202 24.37 26.63 43.74
C ASN A 202 24.23 25.22 44.35
N TRP A 203 23.95 25.11 45.64
CA TRP A 203 23.71 23.82 46.29
C TRP A 203 22.37 23.20 45.86
N ALA A 204 21.32 24.00 45.69
CA ALA A 204 20.05 23.52 45.14
C ALA A 204 20.21 22.98 43.73
N ASP A 205 20.97 23.66 42.86
CA ASP A 205 21.21 23.20 41.48
C ASP A 205 22.01 21.90 41.45
N ARG A 206 22.95 21.69 42.37
CA ARG A 206 23.63 20.40 42.54
C ARG A 206 22.66 19.29 42.94
N LEU A 207 21.76 19.54 43.90
CA LEU A 207 20.73 18.57 44.30
C LEU A 207 19.78 18.23 43.14
N ARG A 208 19.37 19.24 42.35
CA ARG A 208 18.57 19.03 41.12
C ARG A 208 19.31 18.18 40.11
N THR A 209 20.61 18.44 39.91
CA THR A 209 21.46 17.67 38.98
C THR A 209 21.58 16.20 39.41
N LEU A 210 21.58 15.94 40.71
CA LEU A 210 21.55 14.58 41.24
C LEU A 210 20.17 13.90 41.10
N GLY A 211 19.13 14.64 40.73
CA GLY A 211 17.78 14.13 40.48
C GLY A 211 16.78 14.37 41.62
N MET A 212 17.11 15.22 42.60
CA MET A 212 16.17 15.62 43.65
C MET A 212 15.13 16.60 43.10
N SER A 213 13.86 16.42 43.44
CA SER A 213 12.80 17.34 43.04
C SER A 213 12.83 18.63 43.87
N ASP A 214 12.29 19.72 43.30
CA ASP A 214 12.15 20.99 44.03
C ASP A 214 11.29 20.85 45.30
N PHE A 215 10.36 19.89 45.31
CA PHE A 215 9.58 19.57 46.50
C PHE A 215 10.47 19.07 47.64
N GLN A 216 11.33 18.09 47.35
CA GLN A 216 12.25 17.53 48.34
C GLN A 216 13.29 18.55 48.82
N ILE A 217 13.82 19.38 47.92
CA ILE A 217 14.77 20.45 48.29
C ILE A 217 14.13 21.42 49.30
N ARG A 218 12.85 21.76 49.11
CA ARG A 218 12.10 22.59 50.07
C ARG A 218 11.88 21.88 51.40
N GLU A 219 11.63 20.57 51.40
CA GLU A 219 11.49 19.79 52.64
C GLU A 219 12.75 19.83 53.51
N ILE A 220 13.96 19.85 52.92
CA ILE A 220 15.21 19.98 53.68
C ILE A 220 15.22 21.26 54.51
N THR A 221 14.83 22.38 53.90
CA THR A 221 14.81 23.69 54.57
C THR A 221 13.68 23.78 55.59
N ASN A 222 12.49 23.24 55.26
CA ASN A 222 11.33 23.29 56.14
C ASN A 222 11.53 22.42 57.40
N ASN A 223 12.08 21.22 57.23
CA ASN A 223 12.25 20.26 58.31
C ASN A 223 13.56 20.47 59.09
N ARG A 224 14.48 21.29 58.57
CA ARG A 224 15.83 21.56 59.11
C ARG A 224 16.60 20.26 59.42
N LYS A 225 16.47 19.27 58.54
CA LYS A 225 17.09 17.95 58.68
C LYS A 225 17.64 17.51 57.34
N VAL A 226 18.82 16.90 57.37
CA VAL A 226 19.40 16.22 56.19
C VAL A 226 18.59 14.94 55.96
N PRO A 227 17.97 14.74 54.79
CA PRO A 227 17.25 13.51 54.50
C PRO A 227 18.22 12.34 54.40
N GLU A 228 17.94 11.23 55.09
CA GLU A 228 18.73 9.99 54.96
C GLU A 228 18.42 9.26 53.65
N ASP A 229 17.22 9.46 53.12
CA ASP A 229 16.69 8.79 51.95
C ASP A 229 16.27 9.83 50.88
N ILE A 230 16.40 9.44 49.61
CA ILE A 230 15.93 10.20 48.46
C ILE A 230 14.72 9.49 47.88
N TYR A 231 13.64 10.22 47.65
CA TYR A 231 12.47 9.69 46.96
C TYR A 231 12.60 9.88 45.45
N VAL A 232 12.35 8.81 44.70
CA VAL A 232 12.08 8.89 43.27
C VAL A 232 10.60 9.18 43.11
N VAL A 233 10.28 10.26 42.41
CA VAL A 233 8.90 10.69 42.18
C VAL A 233 8.56 10.66 40.69
N SER A 234 7.28 10.53 40.37
CA SER A 234 6.81 10.67 38.99
C SER A 234 6.90 12.13 38.52
N PRO A 235 7.50 12.44 37.35
CA PRO A 235 7.58 13.80 36.83
C PRO A 235 6.26 14.33 36.26
N ALA A 236 5.31 13.44 35.94
CA ALA A 236 4.03 13.75 35.33
C ALA A 236 2.96 12.71 35.73
N ASP A 237 1.70 13.03 35.46
CA ASP A 237 0.61 12.05 35.53
C ASP A 237 0.70 11.10 34.33
N GLY A 238 0.58 9.79 34.55
CA GLY A 238 0.72 8.82 33.47
C GLY A 238 0.78 7.37 33.93
N PHE A 239 1.32 6.50 33.09
CA PHE A 239 1.44 5.07 33.33
C PHE A 239 2.89 4.61 33.31
N ILE A 240 3.25 3.70 34.20
CA ILE A 240 4.57 3.06 34.22
C ILE A 240 4.65 2.07 33.05
N LEU A 241 5.44 2.37 32.03
CA LEU A 241 5.69 1.50 30.88
C LEU A 241 6.80 0.47 31.15
N ALA A 242 7.80 0.86 31.95
CA ALA A 242 8.89 -0.03 32.34
C ALA A 242 9.39 0.31 33.74
N ARG A 243 9.80 -0.73 34.45
CA ARG A 243 10.43 -0.68 35.77
C ARG A 243 11.72 -1.49 35.72
N SER A 244 12.83 -0.86 36.04
CA SER A 244 14.17 -1.47 35.96
C SER A 244 14.86 -1.56 37.34
N ILE A 245 14.14 -1.27 38.42
CA ILE A 245 14.67 -1.34 39.79
C ILE A 245 13.92 -2.35 40.64
N SER A 246 14.55 -2.77 41.74
CA SER A 246 13.94 -3.58 42.79
C SER A 246 14.59 -3.28 44.15
N PRO A 247 13.89 -3.50 45.27
CA PRO A 247 14.49 -3.29 46.60
C PRO A 247 15.79 -4.09 46.77
N GLY A 248 16.80 -3.45 47.38
CA GLY A 248 18.14 -4.01 47.58
C GLY A 248 19.08 -3.88 46.36
N LEU A 249 18.59 -3.44 45.20
CA LEU A 249 19.42 -3.27 44.00
C LEU A 249 20.42 -2.13 44.18
N ARG A 250 21.70 -2.39 43.84
CA ARG A 250 22.70 -1.34 43.64
C ARG A 250 22.55 -0.74 42.25
N PHE A 251 22.63 0.59 42.15
CA PHE A 251 22.59 1.30 40.88
C PHE A 251 23.77 2.26 40.73
N ASP A 252 24.14 2.50 39.48
CA ASP A 252 25.16 3.48 39.09
C ASP A 252 24.48 4.75 38.52
N ARG A 253 25.27 5.77 38.20
CA ARG A 253 24.76 6.98 37.54
C ARG A 253 24.14 6.64 36.18
N PHE A 254 23.12 7.40 35.80
CA PHE A 254 22.35 7.26 34.56
C PHE A 254 21.57 5.95 34.42
N THR A 255 21.53 5.11 35.46
CA THR A 255 20.62 3.95 35.48
C THR A 255 19.19 4.42 35.29
N GLU A 256 18.50 3.93 34.27
CA GLU A 256 17.07 4.19 34.05
C GLU A 256 16.27 3.40 35.08
N PHE A 257 15.49 4.09 35.91
CA PHE A 257 14.66 3.48 36.95
C PHE A 257 13.27 3.14 36.44
N TYR A 258 12.63 4.14 35.82
CA TYR A 258 11.28 4.05 35.32
C TYR A 258 11.16 4.72 33.97
N LYS A 259 10.31 4.14 33.12
CA LYS A 259 9.79 4.77 31.92
C LYS A 259 8.31 5.04 32.15
N ILE A 260 7.92 6.31 32.19
CA ILE A 260 6.55 6.75 32.48
C ILE A 260 6.03 7.47 31.24
N ALA A 261 4.80 7.21 30.84
CA ALA A 261 4.18 7.91 29.71
C ALA A 261 2.81 8.44 30.07
N ASP A 262 2.56 9.70 29.72
CA ASP A 262 1.20 10.22 29.66
C ASP A 262 0.52 9.65 28.41
N LEU A 263 -0.48 8.78 28.63
CA LEU A 263 -1.22 8.09 27.58
C LEU A 263 -2.52 8.83 27.18
N SER A 264 -2.75 10.06 27.66
CA SER A 264 -3.92 10.87 27.27
C SER A 264 -3.95 11.16 25.78
N HIS A 265 -2.78 11.23 25.16
CA HIS A 265 -2.59 11.34 23.72
C HIS A 265 -1.62 10.25 23.28
N VAL A 266 -1.97 9.52 22.24
CA VAL A 266 -1.15 8.44 21.69
C VAL A 266 -0.97 8.64 20.20
N TRP A 267 0.08 8.04 19.66
CA TRP A 267 0.26 7.97 18.24
C TRP A 267 -0.11 6.58 17.74
N VAL A 268 -0.69 6.51 16.55
CA VAL A 268 -0.87 5.28 15.80
C VAL A 268 0.06 5.35 14.61
N VAL A 269 1.02 4.43 14.54
CA VAL A 269 1.93 4.31 13.41
C VAL A 269 1.40 3.23 12.50
N ALA A 270 1.06 3.60 11.27
CA ALA A 270 0.59 2.69 10.24
C ALA A 270 1.56 2.66 9.06
N ASP A 271 1.87 1.46 8.59
CA ASP A 271 2.66 1.29 7.37
C ASP A 271 1.75 1.44 6.16
N MET A 272 2.11 2.34 5.25
CA MET A 272 1.44 2.49 3.98
C MET A 272 2.37 2.18 2.82
N PHE A 273 1.86 1.43 1.86
CA PHE A 273 2.60 0.96 0.70
C PHE A 273 2.11 1.68 -0.57
N GLY A 274 2.90 1.62 -1.62
CA GLY A 274 2.43 1.88 -2.98
C GLY A 274 2.25 3.35 -3.34
N ARG A 275 1.39 3.57 -4.34
CA ARG A 275 1.12 4.90 -4.92
C ARG A 275 0.28 5.77 -3.96
N GLU A 276 -0.31 5.17 -2.93
CA GLU A 276 -1.23 5.78 -1.98
C GLU A 276 -0.47 6.81 -1.14
N ALA A 277 0.82 6.57 -0.93
CA ALA A 277 1.80 7.43 -0.26
C ALA A 277 1.81 8.85 -0.81
N GLN A 278 1.55 9.00 -2.11
CA GLN A 278 1.61 10.30 -2.79
C GLN A 278 0.34 11.13 -2.60
N LEU A 279 -0.77 10.51 -2.18
CA LEU A 279 -2.08 11.15 -2.07
C LEU A 279 -2.40 11.61 -0.64
N ILE A 280 -1.58 11.25 0.34
CA ILE A 280 -1.75 11.69 1.72
C ILE A 280 -1.54 13.20 1.80
N ARG A 281 -2.46 13.87 2.50
CA ARG A 281 -2.32 15.25 2.91
C ARG A 281 -2.11 15.31 4.42
N ARG A 282 -1.27 16.25 4.85
CA ARG A 282 -1.05 16.54 6.27
C ARG A 282 -2.35 17.08 6.88
N GLY A 283 -2.63 16.71 8.12
CA GLY A 283 -3.87 17.08 8.81
C GLY A 283 -5.13 16.35 8.35
N SER A 284 -5.05 15.41 7.40
CA SER A 284 -6.18 14.56 7.02
C SER A 284 -6.72 13.78 8.23
N LEU A 285 -8.04 13.65 8.30
CA LEU A 285 -8.69 12.87 9.34
C LEU A 285 -8.73 11.39 8.95
N ALA A 286 -8.50 10.52 9.91
CA ALA A 286 -8.62 9.08 9.81
C ALA A 286 -9.50 8.56 10.94
N ARG A 287 -10.09 7.38 10.75
CA ARG A 287 -10.81 6.65 11.81
C ARG A 287 -9.96 5.48 12.26
N VAL A 288 -9.65 5.44 13.55
CA VAL A 288 -8.96 4.32 14.19
C VAL A 288 -10.01 3.47 14.90
N THR A 289 -9.94 2.16 14.79
CA THR A 289 -10.89 1.25 15.45
C THR A 289 -10.16 0.12 16.13
N LEU A 290 -10.49 -0.13 17.40
CA LEU A 290 -9.99 -1.28 18.13
C LEU A 290 -10.72 -2.54 17.64
N PRO A 291 -9.99 -3.59 17.23
CA PRO A 291 -10.62 -4.83 16.77
C PRO A 291 -11.41 -5.53 17.87
N ASP A 292 -10.93 -5.49 19.13
CA ASP A 292 -11.49 -6.27 20.23
C ASP A 292 -12.81 -5.68 20.76
N THR A 293 -12.94 -4.36 20.80
CA THR A 293 -14.09 -3.65 21.40
C THR A 293 -14.98 -2.97 20.36
N GLY A 294 -14.50 -2.79 19.13
CA GLY A 294 -15.19 -2.01 18.09
C GLY A 294 -15.22 -0.50 18.36
N GLN A 295 -14.60 -0.02 19.44
CA GLN A 295 -14.54 1.41 19.74
C GLN A 295 -13.74 2.15 18.67
N SER A 296 -14.29 3.28 18.20
CA SER A 296 -13.68 4.11 17.16
C SER A 296 -13.22 5.45 17.72
N PHE A 297 -12.02 5.85 17.31
CA PHE A 297 -11.37 7.11 17.67
C PHE A 297 -11.10 7.92 16.40
N THR A 298 -11.26 9.24 16.49
CA THR A 298 -10.86 10.15 15.42
C THR A 298 -9.36 10.40 15.55
N ALA A 299 -8.64 10.23 14.44
CA ALA A 299 -7.21 10.42 14.36
C ALA A 299 -6.86 11.49 13.31
N ARG A 300 -5.75 12.18 13.50
CA ARG A 300 -5.24 13.18 12.55
C ARG A 300 -3.88 12.75 12.03
N VAL A 301 -3.67 12.82 10.72
CA VAL A 301 -2.35 12.66 10.12
C VAL A 301 -1.43 13.77 10.61
N SER A 302 -0.32 13.39 11.24
CA SER A 302 0.69 14.30 11.76
C SER A 302 1.19 15.26 10.67
N ASP A 303 1.52 16.49 11.07
CA ASP A 303 2.14 17.48 10.19
C ASP A 303 3.64 17.22 9.94
N SER A 304 4.24 16.31 10.71
CA SER A 304 5.62 15.86 10.52
C SER A 304 5.79 15.16 9.17
N LEU A 305 6.97 15.31 8.56
CA LEU A 305 7.29 14.57 7.33
C LEU A 305 7.22 13.06 7.61
N PRO A 306 6.46 12.27 6.83
CA PRO A 306 6.42 10.83 6.99
C PRO A 306 7.80 10.21 6.72
N GLU A 307 8.20 9.27 7.56
CA GLU A 307 9.45 8.54 7.40
C GLU A 307 9.27 7.37 6.42
N VAL A 308 10.27 7.09 5.58
CA VAL A 308 10.27 5.92 4.71
C VAL A 308 11.17 4.87 5.33
N ASP A 309 10.62 3.69 5.61
CA ASP A 309 11.41 2.55 6.05
C ASP A 309 12.15 1.95 4.85
N PRO A 310 13.50 1.97 4.80
CA PRO A 310 14.24 1.43 3.67
C PRO A 310 14.15 -0.10 3.55
N ALA A 311 13.87 -0.80 4.66
CA ALA A 311 13.83 -2.27 4.68
C ALA A 311 12.53 -2.80 4.07
N THR A 312 11.40 -2.22 4.45
CA THR A 312 10.07 -2.59 3.93
C THR A 312 9.63 -1.75 2.73
N ARG A 313 10.32 -0.63 2.46
CA ARG A 313 9.92 0.41 1.50
C ARG A 313 8.50 0.94 1.76
N SER A 314 8.09 0.97 3.03
CA SER A 314 6.81 1.54 3.48
C SER A 314 6.97 2.98 3.94
N LEU A 315 5.91 3.76 3.77
CA LEU A 315 5.77 5.07 4.40
C LEU A 315 5.17 4.88 5.79
N LYS A 316 5.89 5.28 6.85
CA LYS A 316 5.38 5.27 8.22
C LYS A 316 4.50 6.48 8.43
N LEU A 317 3.19 6.26 8.37
CA LEU A 317 2.19 7.27 8.65
C LEU A 317 1.97 7.38 10.16
N ARG A 318 2.30 8.53 10.73
CA ARG A 318 2.01 8.85 12.13
C ARG A 318 0.65 9.54 12.23
N LEU A 319 -0.24 8.97 13.03
CA LEU A 319 -1.58 9.48 13.31
C LEU A 319 -1.66 9.86 14.79
N GLU A 320 -2.07 11.09 15.08
CA GLU A 320 -2.28 11.58 16.45
C GLU A 320 -3.72 11.30 16.87
N VAL A 321 -3.88 10.74 18.08
CA VAL A 321 -5.18 10.28 18.59
C VAL A 321 -5.34 10.67 20.05
N ASP A 322 -6.45 11.33 20.37
CA ASP A 322 -6.87 11.54 21.75
C ASP A 322 -7.37 10.22 22.35
N ASN A 323 -6.95 9.90 23.56
CA ASN A 323 -7.20 8.61 24.20
C ASN A 323 -8.02 8.75 25.50
N PRO A 324 -9.29 9.20 25.41
CA PRO A 324 -10.14 9.32 26.58
C PRO A 324 -10.35 7.93 27.22
N GLY A 325 -10.16 7.85 28.53
CA GLY A 325 -10.30 6.59 29.28
C GLY A 325 -9.17 5.58 29.04
N PHE A 326 -8.08 5.99 28.37
CA PHE A 326 -6.86 5.18 28.19
C PHE A 326 -7.12 3.80 27.52
N ALA A 327 -8.10 3.73 26.63
CA ALA A 327 -8.49 2.51 25.95
C ALA A 327 -7.43 2.02 24.94
N LEU A 328 -6.74 2.96 24.27
CA LEU A 328 -5.62 2.67 23.39
C LEU A 328 -4.36 2.46 24.25
N ARG A 329 -3.95 1.20 24.41
CA ARG A 329 -2.71 0.86 25.14
C ARG A 329 -1.54 0.73 24.16
N PRO A 330 -0.32 1.12 24.56
CA PRO A 330 0.89 0.89 23.77
C PRO A 330 1.01 -0.55 23.27
N ASP A 331 1.60 -0.70 22.09
CA ASP A 331 1.83 -1.96 21.38
C ASP A 331 0.59 -2.73 20.92
N MET A 332 -0.61 -2.18 21.13
CA MET A 332 -1.84 -2.72 20.53
C MET A 332 -1.90 -2.48 19.03
N PHE A 333 -2.52 -3.43 18.33
CA PHE A 333 -2.88 -3.27 16.92
C PHE A 333 -4.27 -2.66 16.78
N VAL A 334 -4.42 -1.77 15.81
CA VAL A 334 -5.67 -1.07 15.50
C VAL A 334 -5.91 -1.03 14.00
N ASN A 335 -7.18 -1.00 13.61
CA ASN A 335 -7.56 -0.82 12.22
C ASN A 335 -7.66 0.68 11.92
N VAL A 336 -6.96 1.13 10.89
CA VAL A 336 -6.99 2.53 10.43
C VAL A 336 -7.77 2.59 9.13
N GLN A 337 -8.79 3.44 9.07
CA GLN A 337 -9.51 3.79 7.85
C GLN A 337 -9.16 5.24 7.51
N LEU A 338 -8.45 5.42 6.40
CA LEU A 338 -8.02 6.72 5.89
C LEU A 338 -8.78 7.03 4.59
N PRO A 339 -9.71 8.00 4.60
CA PRO A 339 -10.36 8.46 3.38
C PRO A 339 -9.38 9.30 2.55
N LEU A 340 -8.99 8.80 1.39
CA LEU A 340 -8.16 9.51 0.42
C LEU A 340 -9.04 10.11 -0.68
N ALA A 341 -8.80 11.38 -1.01
CA ALA A 341 -9.48 12.03 -2.13
C ALA A 341 -8.75 11.68 -3.43
N MET A 342 -9.35 10.82 -4.25
CA MET A 342 -8.76 10.41 -5.52
C MET A 342 -8.93 11.50 -6.59
N PRO A 343 -7.90 11.75 -7.42
CA PRO A 343 -8.02 12.66 -8.55
C PRO A 343 -9.05 12.14 -9.55
N ALA A 344 -9.73 13.06 -10.25
CA ALA A 344 -10.71 12.69 -11.28
C ALA A 344 -10.04 11.88 -12.40
N GLY A 345 -10.59 10.70 -12.71
CA GLY A 345 -10.13 9.85 -13.81
C GLY A 345 -11.28 9.13 -14.48
N LEU A 346 -11.03 8.61 -15.69
CA LEU A 346 -11.99 7.73 -16.34
C LEU A 346 -12.14 6.46 -15.53
N THR A 347 -13.35 6.00 -15.31
CA THR A 347 -13.62 4.79 -14.54
C THR A 347 -14.61 3.90 -15.26
N VAL A 348 -14.41 2.60 -15.09
CA VAL A 348 -15.31 1.54 -15.56
C VAL A 348 -15.66 0.61 -14.41
N PRO A 349 -16.80 -0.10 -14.44
CA PRO A 349 -17.07 -1.16 -13.49
C PRO A 349 -15.94 -2.19 -13.49
N ALA A 350 -15.59 -2.71 -12.31
CA ALA A 350 -14.55 -3.71 -12.15
C ALA A 350 -14.81 -4.97 -12.99
N ASP A 351 -16.09 -5.35 -13.11
CA ASP A 351 -16.52 -6.52 -13.88
C ASP A 351 -16.33 -6.35 -15.40
N ALA A 352 -16.15 -5.11 -15.87
CA ALA A 352 -15.88 -4.82 -17.28
C ALA A 352 -14.42 -5.08 -17.67
N VAL A 353 -13.52 -5.17 -16.69
CA VAL A 353 -12.09 -5.29 -16.91
C VAL A 353 -11.66 -6.74 -16.78
N ILE A 354 -11.11 -7.28 -17.87
CA ILE A 354 -10.42 -8.57 -17.84
C ILE A 354 -8.95 -8.31 -17.54
N ASP A 355 -8.52 -8.69 -16.35
CA ASP A 355 -7.14 -8.52 -15.93
C ASP A 355 -6.26 -9.66 -16.45
N SER A 356 -5.27 -9.30 -17.28
CA SER A 356 -4.25 -10.25 -17.75
C SER A 356 -2.90 -10.08 -17.03
N GLY A 357 -2.87 -9.27 -15.97
CA GLY A 357 -1.69 -8.98 -15.16
C GLY A 357 -0.94 -7.73 -15.62
N ALA A 358 -0.41 -7.72 -16.85
CA ALA A 358 0.39 -6.60 -17.36
C ALA A 358 -0.45 -5.51 -18.06
N ALA A 359 -1.62 -5.88 -18.58
CA ALA A 359 -2.56 -4.98 -19.23
C ALA A 359 -4.00 -5.44 -18.95
N GLY A 360 -4.92 -4.48 -18.80
CA GLY A 360 -6.34 -4.77 -18.75
C GLY A 360 -6.90 -4.84 -20.17
N ARG A 361 -7.91 -5.68 -20.38
CA ARG A 361 -8.70 -5.66 -21.62
C ARG A 361 -10.16 -5.42 -21.30
N VAL A 362 -10.77 -4.55 -22.08
CA VAL A 362 -12.22 -4.26 -22.02
C VAL A 362 -12.82 -4.46 -23.41
N TYR A 363 -14.13 -4.67 -23.46
CA TYR A 363 -14.87 -4.75 -24.71
C TYR A 363 -15.72 -3.50 -24.87
N VAL A 364 -15.42 -2.70 -25.90
CA VAL A 364 -16.10 -1.45 -26.19
C VAL A 364 -17.15 -1.69 -27.27
N LYS A 365 -18.31 -1.06 -27.16
CA LYS A 365 -19.35 -1.09 -28.20
C LYS A 365 -18.87 -0.36 -29.46
N GLY A 366 -18.73 -1.10 -30.55
CA GLY A 366 -18.43 -0.59 -31.88
C GLY A 366 -19.68 -0.56 -32.78
N PRO A 367 -19.54 -0.13 -34.05
CA PRO A 367 -20.66 -0.02 -35.00
C PRO A 367 -21.35 -1.35 -35.29
N ASN A 368 -20.58 -2.45 -35.28
CA ASN A 368 -21.03 -3.77 -35.71
C ASN A 368 -20.91 -4.84 -34.60
N GLY A 369 -20.82 -4.44 -33.33
CA GLY A 369 -20.69 -5.39 -32.22
C GLY A 369 -19.78 -4.88 -31.10
N VAL A 370 -18.98 -5.77 -30.52
CA VAL A 370 -18.05 -5.45 -29.43
C VAL A 370 -16.61 -5.65 -29.86
N GLU A 371 -15.76 -4.67 -29.58
CA GLU A 371 -14.36 -4.64 -29.97
C GLU A 371 -13.45 -4.75 -28.73
N PRO A 372 -12.49 -5.69 -28.71
CA PRO A 372 -11.51 -5.75 -27.64
C PRO A 372 -10.60 -4.52 -27.69
N ARG A 373 -10.38 -3.90 -26.53
CA ARG A 373 -9.45 -2.79 -26.37
C ARG A 373 -8.54 -3.01 -25.17
N GLU A 374 -7.24 -2.88 -25.40
CA GLU A 374 -6.26 -2.87 -24.33
C GLU A 374 -6.30 -1.53 -23.60
N ILE A 375 -6.31 -1.60 -22.28
CA ILE A 375 -6.35 -0.45 -21.39
C ILE A 375 -5.25 -0.55 -20.35
N MET A 376 -4.73 0.60 -19.93
CA MET A 376 -3.92 0.68 -18.73
C MET A 376 -4.81 1.02 -17.55
N THR A 377 -4.90 0.10 -16.60
CA THR A 377 -5.66 0.28 -15.37
C THR A 377 -4.83 1.02 -14.32
N GLY A 378 -5.51 1.80 -13.49
CA GLY A 378 -4.94 2.55 -12.39
C GLY A 378 -5.45 2.04 -11.06
N TRP A 379 -6.09 2.93 -10.32
CA TRP A 379 -6.66 2.67 -9.00
C TRP A 379 -7.92 1.81 -9.06
N ARG A 380 -8.04 0.82 -8.16
CA ARG A 380 -9.31 0.13 -7.93
C ARG A 380 -10.06 0.80 -6.78
N MET A 381 -11.24 1.33 -7.06
CA MET A 381 -12.11 2.05 -6.15
C MET A 381 -13.38 1.23 -5.92
N GLY A 382 -13.29 0.20 -5.07
CA GLY A 382 -14.42 -0.68 -4.77
C GLY A 382 -14.89 -1.49 -5.99
N ASP A 383 -16.06 -1.14 -6.51
CA ASP A 383 -16.72 -1.73 -7.68
C ASP A 383 -16.30 -1.09 -9.01
N ARG A 384 -15.46 -0.04 -8.99
CA ARG A 384 -14.94 0.62 -10.19
C ARG A 384 -13.43 0.57 -10.27
N VAL A 385 -12.90 0.64 -11.48
CA VAL A 385 -11.47 0.67 -11.80
C VAL A 385 -11.18 1.90 -12.63
N GLN A 386 -10.14 2.65 -12.25
CA GLN A 386 -9.65 3.79 -13.00
C GLN A 386 -8.92 3.31 -14.26
N VAL A 387 -9.12 4.00 -15.36
CA VAL A 387 -8.47 3.78 -16.64
C VAL A 387 -7.56 4.97 -16.92
N LEU A 388 -6.26 4.71 -16.99
CA LEU A 388 -5.22 5.72 -17.26
C LEU A 388 -5.11 6.02 -18.76
N SER A 389 -5.30 5.01 -19.61
CA SER A 389 -5.28 5.13 -21.07
C SER A 389 -6.08 4.02 -21.73
N GLY A 390 -6.50 4.26 -22.97
CA GLY A 390 -7.18 3.28 -23.83
C GLY A 390 -8.70 3.48 -23.97
N LEU A 391 -9.34 4.32 -23.16
CA LEU A 391 -10.77 4.65 -23.30
C LEU A 391 -11.02 6.15 -23.37
N ARG A 392 -12.20 6.52 -23.85
CA ARG A 392 -12.70 7.90 -23.85
C ARG A 392 -13.97 8.00 -23.00
N GLU A 393 -14.21 9.20 -22.48
CA GLU A 393 -15.44 9.50 -21.74
C GLU A 393 -16.67 9.29 -22.62
N GLY A 394 -17.70 8.65 -22.07
CA GLY A 394 -18.96 8.41 -22.76
C GLY A 394 -19.02 7.12 -23.60
N GLU A 395 -17.89 6.43 -23.82
CA GLU A 395 -17.88 5.11 -24.47
C GLU A 395 -18.68 4.08 -23.65
N GLU A 396 -19.28 3.08 -24.30
CA GLU A 396 -19.99 2.00 -23.63
C GLU A 396 -19.12 0.74 -23.61
N VAL A 397 -18.90 0.18 -22.41
CA VAL A 397 -18.13 -1.04 -22.19
C VAL A 397 -19.02 -2.16 -21.66
N VAL A 398 -18.71 -3.40 -22.03
CA VAL A 398 -19.39 -4.58 -21.49
C VAL A 398 -19.07 -4.72 -20.00
N SER A 399 -20.07 -4.69 -19.13
CA SER A 399 -19.95 -4.83 -17.67
C SER A 399 -20.43 -6.17 -17.13
N SER A 400 -21.15 -6.96 -17.92
CA SER A 400 -21.59 -8.31 -17.55
C SER A 400 -21.49 -9.27 -18.74
N GLY A 401 -21.18 -10.54 -18.48
CA GLY A 401 -20.91 -11.53 -19.53
C GLY A 401 -19.54 -11.35 -20.22
N THR A 402 -18.64 -10.58 -19.64
CA THR A 402 -17.31 -10.23 -20.18
C THR A 402 -16.48 -11.45 -20.57
N PHE A 403 -16.54 -12.53 -19.78
CA PHE A 403 -15.82 -13.78 -20.07
C PHE A 403 -16.37 -14.54 -21.28
N LEU A 404 -17.70 -14.53 -21.48
CA LEU A 404 -18.33 -15.18 -22.64
C LEU A 404 -17.97 -14.43 -23.91
N VAL A 405 -18.02 -13.09 -23.86
CA VAL A 405 -17.58 -12.22 -24.96
C VAL A 405 -16.09 -12.43 -25.25
N ASP A 406 -15.24 -12.57 -24.23
CA ASP A 406 -13.83 -12.85 -24.41
C ASP A 406 -13.57 -14.22 -25.05
N SER A 407 -14.29 -15.25 -24.60
CA SER A 407 -14.17 -16.59 -25.15
C SER A 407 -14.57 -16.62 -26.62
N GLU A 408 -15.68 -15.96 -26.98
CA GLU A 408 -16.13 -15.83 -28.37
C GLU A 408 -15.13 -15.05 -29.22
N ALA A 409 -14.58 -13.95 -28.69
CA ALA A 409 -13.56 -13.15 -29.36
C ALA A 409 -12.26 -13.93 -29.62
N ARG A 410 -11.92 -14.90 -28.77
CA ARG A 410 -10.74 -15.77 -28.94
C ARG A 410 -10.99 -16.91 -29.92
N LEU A 411 -12.21 -17.46 -29.96
CA LEU A 411 -12.60 -18.54 -30.86
C LEU A 411 -12.77 -18.08 -32.31
N HIS A 412 -13.09 -16.80 -32.52
CA HIS A 412 -13.15 -16.17 -33.85
C HIS A 412 -12.01 -15.13 -34.04
N PRO A 413 -10.76 -15.56 -34.26
CA PRO A 413 -9.57 -14.69 -34.25
C PRO A 413 -9.42 -13.76 -35.47
N GLY A 414 -10.48 -13.50 -36.24
CA GLY A 414 -10.46 -12.56 -37.38
C GLY A 414 -10.18 -11.10 -37.01
N SER A 415 -9.90 -10.82 -35.74
CA SER A 415 -9.92 -9.51 -35.12
C SER A 415 -8.78 -9.31 -34.11
N ARG A 416 -7.52 -9.61 -34.52
CA ARG A 416 -6.35 -9.17 -33.75
C ARG A 416 -5.87 -7.84 -34.33
N PRO A 417 -6.04 -6.69 -33.65
CA PRO A 417 -5.27 -5.52 -34.02
C PRO A 417 -3.79 -5.85 -33.85
N ALA A 418 -2.97 -5.47 -34.83
CA ALA A 418 -1.54 -5.63 -34.75
C ALA A 418 -1.02 -4.94 -33.47
N ALA A 419 -0.35 -5.70 -32.61
CA ALA A 419 0.41 -5.14 -31.50
C ALA A 419 1.29 -3.99 -32.04
N PRO A 420 1.41 -2.84 -31.35
CA PRO A 420 2.29 -1.78 -31.79
C PRO A 420 3.70 -2.34 -31.88
N ARG A 421 4.20 -2.52 -33.10
CA ARG A 421 5.62 -2.77 -33.34
C ARG A 421 6.35 -1.56 -32.78
N SER A 422 7.08 -1.75 -31.68
CA SER A 422 8.09 -0.80 -31.26
C SER A 422 8.98 -0.54 -32.47
N THR A 423 8.95 0.67 -33.00
CA THR A 423 9.81 1.12 -34.08
C THR A 423 11.25 1.19 -33.57
N SER A 424 11.91 0.04 -33.50
CA SER A 424 13.37 -0.07 -33.47
C SER A 424 13.95 0.23 -34.86
N ALA A 425 13.52 1.35 -35.46
CA ALA A 425 13.95 1.82 -36.78
C ALA A 425 14.46 3.28 -36.73
N THR A 426 14.72 3.84 -35.55
CA THR A 426 15.42 5.14 -35.39
C THR A 426 16.84 4.98 -34.84
N ARG A 427 17.26 3.78 -34.40
CA ARG A 427 18.62 3.55 -33.89
C ARG A 427 19.66 3.17 -34.97
N GLN A 428 19.24 2.92 -36.21
CA GLN A 428 20.15 2.52 -37.29
C GLN A 428 20.47 3.63 -38.32
N LEU A 429 19.74 4.76 -38.31
CA LEU A 429 20.12 5.95 -39.08
C LEU A 429 20.96 6.97 -38.28
N ALA A 430 21.04 6.85 -36.95
CA ALA A 430 21.81 7.75 -36.10
C ALA A 430 23.29 7.33 -35.92
N MET A 431 23.69 6.11 -36.30
CA MET A 431 25.10 5.66 -36.22
C MET A 431 25.86 5.76 -37.55
N LYS A 432 25.22 6.17 -38.65
CA LYS A 432 25.90 6.28 -39.98
C LYS A 432 26.24 7.72 -40.40
N ASN A 433 25.77 8.73 -39.68
CA ASN A 433 26.04 10.15 -39.95
C ASN A 433 26.94 10.84 -38.91
N ALA A 434 27.48 10.11 -37.94
CA ALA A 434 28.37 10.67 -36.90
C ALA A 434 29.88 10.53 -37.21
N GLU A 435 30.26 9.99 -38.37
CA GLU A 435 31.66 9.77 -38.77
C GLU A 435 32.20 10.74 -39.82
N ALA A 436 31.46 11.79 -40.18
CA ALA A 436 31.90 12.73 -41.20
C ALA A 436 31.49 14.17 -40.91
N LYS A 437 32.22 14.83 -40.00
CA LYS A 437 32.64 16.26 -40.05
C LYS A 437 32.89 16.78 -38.63
N GLY A 438 34.17 16.95 -38.29
CA GLY A 438 34.56 17.91 -37.25
C GLY A 438 34.43 19.35 -37.76
N PRO A 439 34.22 20.31 -36.85
CA PRO A 439 34.90 21.60 -36.95
C PRO A 439 35.40 22.08 -35.56
N LYS A 440 36.63 22.57 -35.44
CA LYS A 440 37.09 23.95 -35.72
C LYS A 440 36.41 25.03 -34.87
N THR A 441 37.26 25.53 -33.95
CA THR A 441 37.30 26.77 -33.15
C THR A 441 36.86 28.06 -33.84
N MET A 442 36.18 28.97 -33.12
CA MET A 442 36.63 30.35 -32.81
C MET A 442 35.56 31.23 -32.12
N SER A 443 36.03 32.07 -31.17
CA SER A 443 35.51 33.35 -30.62
C SER A 443 34.17 33.31 -29.84
N GLU A 444 33.92 34.01 -28.71
CA GLU A 444 34.47 35.29 -28.21
C GLU A 444 34.08 35.55 -26.72
N HIS A 445 35.01 36.17 -25.97
CA HIS A 445 34.88 37.12 -24.82
C HIS A 445 33.93 36.89 -23.62
N ALA A 446 34.48 36.81 -22.40
CA ALA A 446 34.62 37.96 -21.46
C ALA A 446 35.19 37.55 -20.08
N HIS A 447 36.18 38.34 -19.59
CA HIS A 447 36.49 38.79 -18.20
C HIS A 447 36.37 37.83 -16.99
N ASP A 448 37.20 37.82 -15.94
CA ASP A 448 38.39 38.57 -15.51
C ASP A 448 38.93 37.90 -14.22
N MET A 449 40.26 37.94 -14.02
CA MET A 449 41.06 37.84 -12.77
C MET A 449 41.33 36.50 -12.02
N PRO A 450 42.49 36.40 -11.32
CA PRO A 450 43.27 35.16 -11.18
C PRO A 450 43.47 34.67 -9.72
N GLY A 451 43.86 33.40 -9.57
CA GLY A 451 44.32 32.82 -8.31
C GLY A 451 45.28 31.64 -8.52
N MET A 452 46.57 31.94 -8.36
CA MET A 452 47.72 31.10 -7.96
C MET A 452 47.38 29.83 -7.14
N SER A 453 48.19 28.77 -7.01
CA SER A 453 49.36 28.19 -7.68
C SER A 453 49.77 26.98 -6.82
N HIS A 454 50.10 25.86 -7.47
CA HIS A 454 51.17 24.88 -7.14
C HIS A 454 51.28 24.10 -5.81
N MET A 455 51.93 22.93 -5.99
CA MET A 455 52.58 21.96 -5.08
C MET A 455 51.66 20.85 -4.55
N ASP A 456 51.74 19.58 -4.95
CA ASP A 456 52.83 18.65 -5.41
C ASP A 456 53.74 18.08 -4.31
N GLY A 457 53.84 16.74 -4.30
CA GLY A 457 54.78 15.89 -3.56
C GLY A 457 54.51 15.69 -2.06
N SER A 458 54.73 14.53 -1.42
CA SER A 458 55.28 13.24 -1.84
C SER A 458 55.26 12.31 -0.62
N ASP A 459 55.09 11.01 -0.87
CA ASP A 459 55.64 9.84 -0.19
C ASP A 459 55.96 9.85 1.33
N THR A 460 55.51 8.79 2.01
CA THR A 460 56.45 7.79 2.55
C THR A 460 55.75 6.47 2.90
N ASP A 461 56.34 5.42 2.35
CA ASP A 461 56.12 4.00 2.54
C ASP A 461 56.76 3.50 3.84
N SER A 462 56.14 2.54 4.53
CA SER A 462 56.83 1.39 5.16
C SER A 462 55.85 0.38 5.77
N ALA A 463 55.49 -0.61 4.95
CA ALA A 463 55.71 -2.06 5.17
C ALA A 463 55.78 -2.58 6.63
N ARG A 464 54.92 -3.51 7.08
CA ARG A 464 55.00 -5.02 7.02
C ARG A 464 54.67 -5.51 8.46
N ARG A 465 54.10 -6.67 8.80
CA ARG A 465 53.71 -7.97 8.19
C ARG A 465 52.87 -8.69 9.28
N SER A 466 51.69 -9.27 8.96
CA SER A 466 51.40 -10.73 8.86
C SER A 466 51.83 -11.57 10.10
N SER A 467 51.06 -12.49 10.69
CA SER A 467 50.11 -13.45 10.13
C SER A 467 49.61 -14.42 11.23
N GLN A 468 48.37 -14.92 11.06
CA GLN A 468 47.91 -16.32 11.22
C GLN A 468 47.92 -17.03 12.59
N GLY A 469 46.83 -17.76 12.86
CA GLY A 469 46.84 -18.91 13.78
C GLY A 469 45.47 -19.44 14.23
N ALA A 470 44.87 -20.32 13.43
CA ALA A 470 43.99 -21.43 13.84
C ALA A 470 44.36 -22.63 12.93
N PRO A 471 44.02 -23.91 13.20
CA PRO A 471 43.17 -24.52 14.24
C PRO A 471 43.82 -25.78 14.89
N THR A 472 43.11 -26.53 15.76
CA THR A 472 43.00 -28.03 15.72
C THR A 472 42.17 -28.60 16.88
N ALA A 473 41.61 -29.79 16.62
CA ALA A 473 40.64 -30.55 17.40
C ALA A 473 41.24 -31.37 18.57
N GLY A 474 40.39 -31.74 19.52
CA GLY A 474 40.65 -32.76 20.55
C GLY A 474 39.37 -33.51 20.94
N HIS A 475 39.44 -34.83 20.81
CA HIS A 475 38.43 -35.85 21.12
C HIS A 475 38.83 -36.56 22.44
N MET A 476 37.92 -37.37 23.03
CA MET A 476 37.99 -38.15 24.31
C MET A 476 37.45 -37.40 25.54
N ASP A 477 36.70 -37.98 26.49
CA ASP A 477 36.21 -39.34 26.67
C ASP A 477 35.06 -39.38 27.69
N HIS A 478 34.36 -40.52 27.72
CA HIS A 478 33.30 -40.91 28.62
C HIS A 478 33.59 -40.72 30.13
N HIS A 479 32.61 -40.18 30.88
CA HIS A 479 32.33 -40.69 32.23
C HIS A 479 30.83 -40.67 32.59
N LYS A 480 30.38 -41.87 32.98
CA LYS A 480 29.07 -42.31 33.44
C LYS A 480 29.18 -42.47 34.96
N MET A 481 28.22 -42.00 35.74
CA MET A 481 27.72 -42.63 36.99
C MET A 481 26.62 -41.77 37.68
N PRO A 482 25.82 -42.32 38.61
CA PRO A 482 24.35 -42.21 38.56
C PRO A 482 23.71 -41.55 39.79
N GLY A 483 22.38 -41.35 39.70
CA GLY A 483 21.43 -41.73 40.75
C GLY A 483 21.21 -40.74 41.90
N GLY A 484 19.95 -40.33 42.08
CA GLY A 484 19.49 -39.65 43.28
C GLY A 484 18.05 -39.17 43.16
N ALA A 485 17.11 -40.09 43.32
CA ALA A 485 15.72 -39.77 43.62
C ALA A 485 15.58 -39.46 45.12
N GLN A 486 14.95 -38.34 45.45
CA GLN A 486 13.92 -38.19 46.49
C GLN A 486 13.25 -36.82 46.35
#